data_AF-A0A0M4CSN3-F1
#
_entry.id   AF-A0A0M4CSN3-F1
#
_cell.length_a   1.000
_cell.length_b   1.000
_cell.length_c   1.000
_cell.angle_alpha   90.00
_cell.angle_beta   90.00
_cell.angle_gamma   90.00
#
_symmetry.space_group_name_H-M   'P 1'
#
loop_
_entity.id
_entity.type
_entity.pdbx_description
1 polymer ?
#
loop_
_entity_poly.entity_id
_entity_poly.type
_entity_poly.pdbx_seq_one_letter_code
_entity_poly.pdbx_strand_id
1 'polypeptide(L)'
;MTDKATDVTVTQADEKRADDWATMLGRMGGVILDQSQRRGLAAQFAAHRIESTRTVPSGDDKHPEIGPGLPPLSSGEGRSNGAGEVDPSKMSVEMADLFGLVCKLNRLKTERDDLMRTDGGFSVIERAADMMDEIVDAVPELQSAFGKVCERERQLLAALSAPQVEVERLREALVAEREENLWNAYNTGHVRDGKWDHLCMSDGEWLARECGFNVSDCRFDDEAIRAAIPKAARKALAHKDVNANIGGTDA
;
A
#
# COMPACT_ATOMS: atom_id res chain seq x y z
N MET A 1 -4.93 -19.18 -10.56
CA MET A 1 -3.59 -19.09 -9.93
C MET A 1 -3.75 -18.27 -8.68
N THR A 2 -3.27 -18.74 -7.52
CA THR A 2 -3.43 -18.01 -6.26
C THR A 2 -2.27 -17.06 -6.06
N ASP A 3 -2.56 -15.76 -5.95
CA ASP A 3 -1.57 -14.78 -5.50
C ASP A 3 -1.12 -15.15 -4.09
N LYS A 4 0.16 -15.52 -3.97
CA LYS A 4 0.80 -15.64 -2.67
C LYS A 4 1.10 -14.23 -2.19
N ALA A 5 0.22 -13.69 -1.36
CA ALA A 5 0.59 -12.58 -0.48
C ALA A 5 1.89 -12.96 0.23
N THR A 6 2.94 -12.18 0.00
CA THR A 6 4.21 -12.34 0.73
C THR A 6 3.98 -11.91 2.16
N ASP A 7 3.73 -12.89 3.02
CA ASP A 7 3.46 -12.70 4.44
C ASP A 7 4.73 -12.15 5.13
N VAL A 8 4.76 -10.83 5.36
CA VAL A 8 5.93 -10.11 5.87
C VAL A 8 6.14 -10.49 7.32
N THR A 9 7.04 -11.44 7.54
CA THR A 9 7.32 -11.98 8.88
C THR A 9 8.10 -10.96 9.70
N VAL A 10 7.40 -10.29 10.62
CA VAL A 10 8.00 -9.38 11.60
C VAL A 10 8.91 -10.18 12.53
N THR A 11 10.14 -9.71 12.74
CA THR A 11 11.09 -10.36 13.65
C THR A 11 11.17 -9.63 14.99
N GLN A 12 11.64 -10.34 16.02
CA GLN A 12 11.92 -9.76 17.34
C GLN A 12 12.89 -8.55 17.27
N ALA A 13 13.75 -8.48 16.25
CA ALA A 13 14.63 -7.34 16.02
C ALA A 13 13.87 -6.12 15.46
N ASP A 14 12.84 -6.35 14.63
CA ASP A 14 11.97 -5.30 14.09
C ASP A 14 11.03 -4.76 15.20
N GLU A 15 10.50 -5.64 16.06
CA GLU A 15 9.72 -5.26 17.26
C GLU A 15 10.55 -4.43 18.25
N LYS A 16 11.76 -4.90 18.60
CA LYS A 16 12.66 -4.16 19.49
C LYS A 16 12.99 -2.78 18.93
N ARG A 17 13.25 -2.68 17.62
CA ARG A 17 13.54 -1.41 16.95
C ARG A 17 12.34 -0.45 16.99
N ALA A 18 11.12 -0.98 16.96
CA ALA A 18 9.89 -0.19 17.16
C ALA A 18 9.71 0.28 18.61
N ASP A 19 10.04 -0.53 19.61
CA ASP A 19 10.01 -0.12 21.02
C ASP A 19 11.10 0.90 21.38
N ASP A 20 12.31 0.76 20.82
CA ASP A 20 13.39 1.74 20.96
C ASP A 20 12.96 3.10 20.36
N TRP A 21 12.31 3.09 19.19
CA TRP A 21 11.72 4.29 18.57
C TRP A 21 10.58 4.90 19.39
N ALA A 22 9.64 4.10 19.88
CA ALA A 22 8.55 4.55 20.74
C ALA A 22 9.09 5.21 22.03
N THR A 23 10.16 4.63 22.59
CA THR A 23 10.84 5.18 23.78
C THR A 23 11.54 6.51 23.48
N MET A 24 12.16 6.65 22.30
CA MET A 24 12.79 7.89 21.86
C MET A 24 11.74 9.01 21.67
N LEU A 25 10.63 8.72 20.98
CA LEU A 25 9.53 9.67 20.77
C LEU A 25 8.89 10.12 22.09
N GLY A 26 8.69 9.19 23.03
CA GLY A 26 8.22 9.51 24.38
C GLY A 26 9.15 10.46 25.13
N ARG A 27 10.48 10.31 24.98
CA ARG A 27 11.48 11.21 25.59
C ARG A 27 11.58 12.58 24.91
N MET A 28 11.35 12.67 23.60
CA MET A 28 11.51 13.92 22.85
C MET A 28 10.27 14.82 22.85
N GLY A 29 9.07 14.28 23.08
CA GLY A 29 7.84 15.08 23.02
C GLY A 29 6.61 14.48 23.72
N GLY A 30 6.79 13.50 24.62
CA GLY A 30 5.66 12.88 25.34
C GLY A 30 4.73 12.02 24.46
N VAL A 31 5.13 11.73 23.22
CA VAL A 31 4.34 10.89 22.30
C VAL A 31 4.47 9.43 22.73
N ILE A 32 3.42 8.91 23.37
CA ILE A 32 3.32 7.50 23.79
C ILE A 32 2.61 6.73 22.68
N LEU A 33 3.36 5.93 21.91
CA LEU A 33 2.77 5.02 20.93
C LEU A 33 2.08 3.85 21.62
N ASP A 34 0.85 3.55 21.19
CA ASP A 34 0.09 2.38 21.63
C ASP A 34 0.62 1.07 21.01
N GLN A 35 0.09 -0.08 21.46
CA GLN A 35 0.56 -1.39 21.02
C GLN A 35 0.26 -1.69 19.54
N SER A 36 -0.81 -1.13 18.97
CA SER A 36 -1.16 -1.27 17.56
C SER A 36 -0.20 -0.46 16.68
N GLN A 37 0.08 0.78 17.09
CA GLN A 37 1.03 1.68 16.42
C GLN A 37 2.45 1.10 16.40
N ARG A 38 2.91 0.52 17.52
CA ARG A 38 4.20 -0.18 17.60
C ARG A 38 4.28 -1.39 16.65
N ARG A 39 3.21 -2.18 16.55
CA ARG A 39 3.13 -3.31 15.59
C ARG A 39 3.16 -2.83 14.14
N GLY A 40 2.46 -1.74 13.82
CA GLY A 40 2.54 -1.10 12.50
C GLY A 40 3.96 -0.66 12.15
N LEU A 41 4.66 -0.03 13.10
CA LEU A 41 6.05 0.40 12.93
C LEU A 41 7.02 -0.80 12.76
N ALA A 42 6.82 -1.88 13.52
CA ALA A 42 7.59 -3.12 13.37
C ALA A 42 7.37 -3.78 11.99
N ALA A 43 6.14 -3.76 11.46
CA ALA A 43 5.84 -4.24 10.11
C ALA A 43 6.52 -3.39 9.01
N GLN A 44 6.59 -2.06 9.19
CA GLN A 44 7.33 -1.17 8.29
C GLN A 44 8.84 -1.47 8.31
N PHE A 45 9.44 -1.71 9.48
CA PHE A 45 10.85 -2.11 9.57
C PHE A 45 11.11 -3.48 8.90
N ALA A 46 10.20 -4.44 9.08
CA ALA A 46 10.29 -5.75 8.43
C ALA A 46 10.22 -5.64 6.90
N ALA A 47 9.33 -4.79 6.35
CA ALA A 47 9.25 -4.52 4.92
C ALA A 47 10.52 -3.86 4.37
N HIS A 48 11.03 -2.82 5.04
CA HIS A 48 12.26 -2.13 4.64
C HIS A 48 13.49 -3.05 4.70
N ARG A 49 13.53 -3.99 5.66
CA ARG A 49 14.59 -5.01 5.76
C ARG A 49 14.62 -5.93 4.54
N ILE A 50 13.45 -6.41 4.10
CA ILE A 50 13.33 -7.27 2.90
C ILE A 50 13.81 -6.51 1.65
N GLU A 51 13.37 -5.26 1.47
CA GLU A 51 13.78 -4.43 0.33
C GLU A 51 15.29 -4.16 0.31
N SER A 52 15.87 -3.88 1.50
CA SER A 52 17.33 -3.67 1.64
C SER A 52 18.16 -4.93 1.35
N THR A 53 17.61 -6.13 1.56
CA THR A 53 18.29 -7.39 1.20
C THR A 53 18.20 -7.74 -0.29
N ARG A 54 17.33 -7.08 -1.05
CA ARG A 54 17.11 -7.35 -2.48
C ARG A 54 18.09 -6.64 -3.40
N THR A 55 18.83 -5.66 -2.90
CA THR A 55 19.66 -4.72 -3.68
C THR A 55 21.18 -5.02 -3.66
N VAL A 56 21.60 -6.19 -3.17
CA VAL A 56 23.02 -6.60 -3.17
C VAL A 56 23.32 -7.44 -4.43
N PRO A 57 24.10 -6.94 -5.41
CA PRO A 57 24.60 -7.79 -6.49
C PRO A 57 25.68 -8.73 -5.96
N SER A 58 25.51 -10.03 -6.21
CA SER A 58 26.52 -11.05 -5.88
C SER A 58 27.71 -10.94 -6.83
N GLY A 59 28.81 -10.37 -6.35
CA GLY A 59 30.11 -10.37 -7.03
C GLY A 59 30.96 -11.59 -6.67
N ASP A 60 31.80 -11.99 -7.63
CA ASP A 60 32.94 -12.90 -7.52
C ASP A 60 32.61 -14.40 -7.24
N ASP A 61 33.30 -15.38 -7.82
CA ASP A 61 34.58 -15.34 -8.54
C ASP A 61 34.74 -16.59 -9.44
N LYS A 62 35.05 -16.44 -10.76
CA LYS A 62 35.77 -17.43 -11.63
C LYS A 62 36.17 -16.84 -13.01
N HIS A 63 37.43 -16.47 -13.18
CA HIS A 63 38.17 -16.56 -14.46
C HIS A 63 38.63 -18.03 -14.69
N PRO A 64 39.06 -18.49 -15.89
CA PRO A 64 39.74 -17.79 -17.00
C PRO A 64 39.01 -18.01 -18.37
N GLU A 65 39.51 -17.78 -19.60
CA GLU A 65 40.85 -17.45 -20.18
C GLU A 65 40.79 -16.21 -21.11
N ILE A 66 41.77 -16.06 -22.03
CA ILE A 66 41.94 -14.94 -22.98
C ILE A 66 41.81 -15.47 -24.42
N GLY A 67 41.09 -14.75 -25.29
CA GLY A 67 41.07 -14.96 -26.74
C GLY A 67 40.77 -13.64 -27.49
N PRO A 68 41.54 -13.25 -28.54
CA PRO A 68 41.44 -11.91 -29.11
C PRO A 68 40.39 -11.80 -30.24
N GLY A 69 39.57 -10.75 -30.22
CA GLY A 69 38.61 -10.47 -31.29
C GLY A 69 37.69 -9.26 -31.03
N LEU A 70 38.20 -8.04 -31.25
CA LEU A 70 37.38 -6.83 -31.44
C LEU A 70 36.96 -6.71 -32.92
N PRO A 71 35.78 -6.17 -33.24
CA PRO A 71 35.61 -4.70 -33.29
C PRO A 71 34.20 -4.26 -32.74
N PRO A 72 33.66 -3.05 -32.96
CA PRO A 72 33.49 -2.13 -31.84
C PRO A 72 32.04 -1.65 -31.57
N LEU A 73 31.85 -1.09 -30.37
CA LEU A 73 30.90 -0.03 -29.99
C LEU A 73 29.53 0.03 -30.72
N SER A 74 28.48 -0.36 -30.01
CA SER A 74 27.17 0.30 -30.14
C SER A 74 26.79 0.94 -28.80
N SER A 75 26.22 2.14 -28.86
CA SER A 75 26.04 3.04 -27.72
C SER A 75 24.88 2.67 -26.81
N GLY A 76 25.10 2.88 -25.51
CA GLY A 76 24.13 3.51 -24.61
C GLY A 76 22.78 2.82 -24.37
N GLU A 77 22.64 2.24 -23.17
CA GLU A 77 21.44 2.48 -22.35
C GLU A 77 21.81 2.32 -20.87
N GLY A 78 22.19 3.43 -20.24
CA GLY A 78 22.42 3.47 -18.80
C GLY A 78 21.08 3.39 -18.07
N ARG A 79 20.73 2.22 -17.54
CA ARG A 79 19.64 2.10 -16.57
C ARG A 79 20.03 2.84 -15.28
N SER A 80 19.57 4.08 -15.17
CA SER A 80 19.61 4.82 -13.92
C SER A 80 18.74 4.11 -12.88
N ASN A 81 19.37 3.64 -11.81
CA ASN A 81 18.65 3.21 -10.62
C ASN A 81 18.03 4.45 -9.97
N GLY A 82 16.76 4.72 -10.30
CA GLY A 82 16.03 5.85 -9.76
C GLY A 82 15.83 5.70 -8.26
N ALA A 83 16.53 6.54 -7.48
CA ALA A 83 15.88 7.13 -6.32
C ALA A 83 14.59 7.79 -6.84
N GLY A 84 13.42 7.36 -6.33
CA GLY A 84 12.14 7.80 -6.87
C GLY A 84 12.07 9.31 -6.88
N GLU A 85 11.99 9.90 -8.08
CA GLU A 85 11.88 11.35 -8.24
C GLU A 85 10.55 11.79 -7.65
N VAL A 86 10.61 12.36 -6.44
CA VAL A 86 9.42 12.82 -5.71
C VAL A 86 8.89 14.04 -6.43
N ASP A 87 7.94 13.80 -7.33
CA ASP A 87 7.23 14.81 -8.12
C ASP A 87 6.72 15.95 -7.20
N PRO A 88 7.34 17.15 -7.26
CA PRO A 88 7.02 18.24 -6.34
C PRO A 88 5.57 18.71 -6.50
N SER A 89 4.94 18.47 -7.65
CA SER A 89 3.53 18.86 -7.91
C SER A 89 2.51 18.05 -7.12
N LYS A 90 2.92 16.90 -6.55
CA LYS A 90 2.08 16.01 -5.73
C LYS A 90 2.30 16.19 -4.23
N MET A 91 3.27 17.01 -3.81
CA MET A 91 3.55 17.27 -2.41
C MET A 91 2.51 18.24 -1.83
N SER A 92 1.95 17.94 -0.65
CA SER A 92 1.06 18.89 0.01
C SER A 92 1.85 20.09 0.54
N VAL A 93 1.21 21.26 0.65
CA VAL A 93 1.86 22.49 1.12
C VAL A 93 2.51 22.28 2.48
N GLU A 94 1.84 21.58 3.40
CA GLU A 94 2.36 21.29 4.75
C GLU A 94 3.55 20.32 4.73
N MET A 95 3.60 19.41 3.75
CA MET A 95 4.72 18.50 3.56
C MET A 95 5.92 19.20 2.89
N ALA A 96 5.66 20.16 2.01
CA ALA A 96 6.69 21.02 1.43
C ALA A 96 7.31 21.94 2.49
N ASP A 97 6.49 22.54 3.37
CA ASP A 97 6.94 23.31 4.53
C ASP A 97 7.82 22.46 5.46
N LEU A 98 7.37 21.24 5.81
CA LEU A 98 8.12 20.30 6.64
C LEU A 98 9.45 19.91 5.98
N PHE A 99 9.44 19.60 4.69
CA PHE A 99 10.65 19.25 3.93
C PHE A 99 11.64 20.42 3.87
N GLY A 100 11.16 21.64 3.64
CA GLY A 100 11.99 22.85 3.65
C GLY A 100 12.67 23.08 5.01
N LEU A 101 11.95 22.92 6.11
CA LEU A 101 12.50 23.01 7.47
C LEU A 101 13.54 21.92 7.76
N VAL A 102 13.28 20.67 7.37
CA VAL A 102 14.25 19.56 7.50
C VAL A 102 15.52 19.83 6.68
N CYS A 103 15.39 20.33 5.46
CA CYS A 103 16.54 20.73 4.64
C CYS A 103 17.35 21.87 5.26
N LYS A 104 16.68 22.90 5.80
CA LYS A 104 17.33 24.02 6.52
C LYS A 104 18.11 23.51 7.75
N LEU A 105 17.47 22.69 8.59
CA LEU A 105 18.09 22.12 9.79
C LEU A 105 19.28 21.21 9.47
N ASN A 106 19.15 20.36 8.45
CA ASN A 106 20.25 19.48 8.05
C ASN A 106 21.44 20.29 7.51
N ARG A 107 21.20 21.35 6.74
CA ARG A 107 22.24 22.28 6.27
C ARG A 107 22.96 22.96 7.45
N LEU A 108 22.23 23.58 8.37
CA LEU A 108 22.81 24.24 9.56
C LEU A 108 23.66 23.26 10.40
N LYS A 109 23.16 22.03 10.57
CA LYS A 109 23.89 20.97 11.28
C LYS A 109 25.21 20.61 10.58
N THR A 110 25.20 20.45 9.25
CA THR A 110 26.42 20.17 8.48
C THR A 110 27.42 21.33 8.55
N GLU A 111 26.97 22.57 8.35
CA GLU A 111 27.83 23.76 8.43
C GLU A 111 28.48 23.89 9.82
N ARG A 112 27.73 23.65 10.90
CA ARG A 112 28.25 23.56 12.27
C ARG A 112 29.28 22.42 12.43
N ASP A 113 28.96 21.22 11.96
CA ASP A 113 29.85 20.06 12.09
C ASP A 113 31.16 20.24 11.31
N ASP A 114 31.13 20.96 10.18
CA ASP A 114 32.33 21.29 9.40
C ASP A 114 33.14 22.42 10.04
N LEU A 115 32.49 23.45 10.61
CA LEU A 115 33.17 24.47 11.43
C LEU A 115 33.92 23.82 12.61
N MET A 116 33.25 22.94 13.36
CA MET A 116 33.83 22.22 14.51
C MET A 116 34.94 21.22 14.13
N ARG A 117 35.13 20.91 12.83
CA ARG A 117 36.26 20.11 12.30
C ARG A 117 37.47 20.95 11.90
N THR A 118 37.34 22.27 11.79
CA THR A 118 38.46 23.16 11.49
C THR A 118 39.17 23.60 12.77
N ASP A 119 40.50 23.70 12.75
CA ASP A 119 41.32 24.29 13.83
C ASP A 119 41.17 25.82 13.87
N GLY A 120 39.92 26.27 13.97
CA GLY A 120 39.56 27.66 14.23
C GLY A 120 39.57 27.94 15.73
N GLY A 121 40.17 29.06 16.12
CA GLY A 121 40.11 29.53 17.50
C GLY A 121 38.71 29.99 17.92
N PHE A 122 38.65 30.80 18.97
CA PHE A 122 37.40 31.19 19.66
C PHE A 122 36.24 31.65 18.74
N SER A 123 36.55 32.31 17.62
CA SER A 123 35.55 32.79 16.64
C SER A 123 34.83 31.69 15.84
N VAL A 124 35.39 30.47 15.75
CA VAL A 124 34.70 29.32 15.15
C VAL A 124 33.75 28.66 16.15
N ILE A 125 34.10 28.67 17.44
CA ILE A 125 33.23 28.21 18.53
C ILE A 125 32.01 29.14 18.66
N GLU A 126 32.24 30.46 18.60
CA GLU A 126 31.18 31.48 18.61
C GLU A 126 30.18 31.27 17.46
N ARG A 127 30.67 31.17 16.22
CA ARG A 127 29.80 30.90 15.05
C ARG A 127 29.08 29.54 15.11
N ALA A 128 29.71 28.51 15.69
CA ALA A 128 29.06 27.21 15.87
C ALA A 128 27.98 27.25 16.97
N ALA A 129 28.08 28.17 17.94
CA ALA A 129 27.03 28.45 18.92
C ALA A 129 25.86 29.21 18.29
N ASP A 130 26.12 30.25 17.49
CA ASP A 130 25.08 30.98 16.73
C ASP A 130 24.21 30.01 15.88
N MET A 131 24.86 29.07 15.17
CA MET A 131 24.16 28.02 14.40
C MET A 131 23.37 27.04 15.26
N MET A 132 23.78 26.80 16.51
CA MET A 132 23.03 25.96 17.45
C MET A 132 21.77 26.66 17.95
N ASP A 133 21.85 27.97 18.19
CA ASP A 133 20.68 28.78 18.56
C ASP A 133 19.68 28.85 17.39
N GLU A 134 20.14 29.07 16.14
CA GLU A 134 19.28 28.97 14.95
C GLU A 134 18.60 27.59 14.78
N ILE A 135 19.29 26.51 15.15
CA ILE A 135 18.71 25.15 15.16
C ILE A 135 17.64 25.03 16.24
N VAL A 136 17.89 25.54 17.45
CA VAL A 136 16.95 25.49 18.58
C VAL A 136 15.69 26.29 18.28
N ASP A 137 15.82 27.50 17.74
CA ASP A 137 14.70 28.37 17.35
C ASP A 137 13.84 27.77 16.22
N ALA A 138 14.42 26.93 15.36
CA ALA A 138 13.68 26.22 14.31
C ALA A 138 12.95 24.94 14.79
N VAL A 139 13.22 24.43 15.99
CA VAL A 139 12.53 23.22 16.52
C VAL A 139 11.03 23.43 16.72
N PRO A 140 10.53 24.54 17.33
CA PRO A 140 9.09 24.81 17.43
C PRO A 140 8.39 24.91 16.07
N GLU A 141 9.03 25.50 15.06
CA GLU A 141 8.49 25.56 13.70
C GLU A 141 8.35 24.17 13.09
N LEU A 142 9.37 23.31 13.24
CA LEU A 142 9.34 21.93 12.78
C LEU A 142 8.24 21.12 13.47
N GLN A 143 8.09 21.27 14.79
CA GLN A 143 7.01 20.62 15.56
C GLN A 143 5.62 21.08 15.09
N SER A 144 5.45 22.36 14.79
CA SER A 144 4.21 22.91 14.24
C SER A 144 3.89 22.36 12.84
N ALA A 145 4.88 22.33 11.95
CA ALA A 145 4.74 21.77 10.60
C ALA A 145 4.38 20.27 10.64
N PHE A 146 5.07 19.49 11.47
CA PHE A 146 4.80 18.06 11.67
C PHE A 146 3.38 17.83 12.21
N GLY A 147 2.94 18.63 13.19
CA GLY A 147 1.58 18.58 13.73
C GLY A 147 0.50 18.80 12.66
N LYS A 148 0.71 19.74 11.73
CA LYS A 148 -0.21 19.99 10.59
C LYS A 148 -0.28 18.79 9.64
N VAL A 149 0.86 18.16 9.33
CA VAL A 149 0.92 16.96 8.47
C VAL A 149 0.16 15.79 9.12
N CYS A 150 0.39 15.51 10.40
CA CYS A 150 -0.32 14.44 11.11
C CYS A 150 -1.83 14.69 11.23
N GLU A 151 -2.26 15.94 11.41
CA GLU A 151 -3.69 16.28 11.45
C GLU A 151 -4.33 16.14 10.06
N ARG A 152 -3.64 16.56 8.98
CA ARG A 152 -4.09 16.33 7.60
C ARG A 152 -4.18 14.84 7.27
N GLU A 153 -3.22 14.03 7.71
CA GLU A 153 -3.26 12.56 7.56
C GLU A 153 -4.48 11.96 8.29
N ARG A 154 -4.72 12.36 9.56
CA ARG A 154 -5.90 11.94 10.33
C ARG A 154 -7.20 12.30 9.61
N GLN A 155 -7.30 13.51 9.06
CA GLN A 155 -8.48 13.96 8.32
C GLN A 155 -8.70 13.16 7.03
N LEU A 156 -7.63 12.84 6.29
CA LEU A 156 -7.71 11.99 5.10
C LEU A 156 -8.15 10.56 5.46
N LEU A 157 -7.60 9.96 6.52
CA LEU A 157 -8.02 8.63 7.00
C LEU A 157 -9.49 8.61 7.45
N ALA A 158 -9.96 9.66 8.13
CA ALA A 158 -11.36 9.82 8.49
C ALA A 158 -12.28 10.03 7.26
N ALA A 159 -11.82 10.79 6.26
CA ALA A 159 -12.54 10.99 5.01
C ALA A 159 -12.60 9.74 4.13
N LEU A 160 -11.64 8.81 4.27
CA LEU A 160 -11.61 7.52 3.57
C LEU A 160 -12.46 6.43 4.23
N SER A 161 -12.68 6.49 5.55
CA SER A 161 -13.47 5.46 6.25
C SER A 161 -14.97 5.54 5.94
N ALA A 162 -15.54 6.74 5.85
CA ALA A 162 -16.95 6.95 5.51
C ALA A 162 -17.36 6.32 4.14
N PRO A 163 -16.65 6.57 3.02
CA PRO A 163 -16.98 5.93 1.75
C PRO A 163 -16.67 4.42 1.73
N GLN A 164 -15.70 3.92 2.52
CA GLN A 164 -15.49 2.48 2.66
C GLN A 164 -16.70 1.78 3.30
N VAL A 165 -17.25 2.34 4.39
CA VAL A 165 -18.47 1.83 5.03
C VAL A 165 -19.65 1.83 4.06
N GLU A 166 -19.82 2.91 3.27
CA GLU A 166 -20.90 2.99 2.28
C GLU A 166 -20.69 2.01 1.11
N VAL A 167 -19.45 1.79 0.66
CA VAL A 167 -19.14 0.78 -0.37
C VAL A 167 -19.47 -0.62 0.12
N GLU A 168 -19.13 -0.99 1.36
CA GLU A 168 -19.53 -2.30 1.90
C GLU A 168 -21.06 -2.42 2.06
N ARG A 169 -21.74 -1.37 2.55
CA ARG A 169 -23.21 -1.34 2.62
C ARG A 169 -23.87 -1.54 1.24
N LEU A 170 -23.31 -0.92 0.19
CA LEU A 170 -23.79 -1.09 -1.18
C LEU A 170 -23.45 -2.45 -1.78
N ARG A 171 -22.30 -3.05 -1.41
CA ARG A 171 -21.93 -4.43 -1.78
C ARG A 171 -22.90 -5.45 -1.17
N GLU A 172 -23.23 -5.31 0.10
CA GLU A 172 -24.22 -6.15 0.79
C GLU A 172 -25.62 -6.01 0.17
N ALA A 173 -26.07 -4.78 -0.07
CA ALA A 173 -27.36 -4.51 -0.72
C ALA A 173 -27.45 -5.14 -2.12
N LEU A 174 -26.39 -5.01 -2.93
CA LEU A 174 -26.33 -5.60 -4.28
C LEU A 174 -26.34 -7.14 -4.25
N VAL A 175 -25.70 -7.76 -3.25
CA VAL A 175 -25.76 -9.22 -3.07
C VAL A 175 -27.16 -9.66 -2.67
N ALA A 176 -27.81 -8.94 -1.75
CA ALA A 176 -29.18 -9.24 -1.31
C ALA A 176 -30.19 -9.13 -2.47
N GLU A 177 -30.15 -8.03 -3.23
CA GLU A 177 -31.00 -7.82 -4.41
C GLU A 177 -30.75 -8.89 -5.49
N ARG A 178 -29.48 -9.27 -5.73
CA ARG A 178 -29.16 -10.33 -6.70
C ARG A 178 -29.62 -11.71 -6.22
N GLU A 179 -29.47 -12.00 -4.93
CA GLU A 179 -29.96 -13.24 -4.33
C GLU A 179 -31.50 -13.33 -4.41
N GLU A 180 -32.21 -12.25 -4.10
CA GLU A 180 -33.66 -12.15 -4.26
C GLU A 180 -34.12 -12.38 -5.72
N ASN A 181 -33.44 -11.75 -6.69
CA ASN A 181 -33.74 -11.96 -8.11
C ASN A 181 -33.52 -13.42 -8.57
N LEU A 182 -32.45 -14.07 -8.08
CA LEU A 182 -32.21 -15.50 -8.35
C LEU A 182 -33.25 -16.41 -7.68
N TRP A 183 -33.69 -16.09 -6.46
CA TRP A 183 -34.81 -16.80 -5.81
C TRP A 183 -36.14 -16.59 -6.53
N ASN A 184 -36.41 -15.39 -7.06
CA ASN A 184 -37.60 -15.11 -7.86
C ASN A 184 -37.59 -15.93 -9.16
N ALA A 185 -36.45 -16.02 -9.86
CA ALA A 185 -36.30 -16.90 -11.03
C ALA A 185 -36.45 -18.40 -10.67
N TYR A 186 -35.95 -18.82 -9.51
CA TYR A 186 -36.14 -20.19 -9.01
C TYR A 186 -37.63 -20.50 -8.75
N ASN A 187 -38.35 -19.56 -8.14
CA ASN A 187 -39.76 -19.69 -7.79
C ASN A 187 -40.72 -19.71 -9.00
N THR A 188 -40.29 -19.32 -10.20
CA THR A 188 -41.08 -19.49 -11.43
C THR A 188 -40.98 -20.88 -12.04
N GLY A 189 -40.08 -21.74 -11.55
CA GLY A 189 -39.93 -23.14 -11.95
C GLY A 189 -40.76 -24.13 -11.12
N HIS A 190 -40.60 -25.42 -11.40
CA HIS A 190 -41.35 -26.49 -10.72
C HIS A 190 -40.44 -27.65 -10.28
N VAL A 191 -40.63 -28.14 -9.05
CA VAL A 191 -39.90 -29.32 -8.55
C VAL A 191 -40.75 -30.58 -8.72
N ARG A 192 -40.19 -31.61 -9.37
CA ARG A 192 -40.77 -32.95 -9.52
C ARG A 192 -39.66 -33.99 -9.37
N ASP A 193 -39.91 -35.03 -8.56
CA ASP A 193 -38.98 -36.15 -8.32
C ASP A 193 -37.57 -35.70 -7.86
N GLY A 194 -37.50 -34.63 -7.04
CA GLY A 194 -36.25 -34.02 -6.57
C GLY A 194 -35.50 -33.21 -7.63
N LYS A 195 -36.05 -33.08 -8.85
CA LYS A 195 -35.51 -32.27 -9.92
C LYS A 195 -36.32 -31.00 -10.10
N TRP A 196 -35.62 -29.87 -10.15
CA TRP A 196 -36.18 -28.60 -10.57
C TRP A 196 -36.15 -28.56 -12.11
N ASP A 197 -37.34 -28.40 -12.70
CA ASP A 197 -37.61 -28.33 -14.13
C ASP A 197 -38.25 -26.96 -14.39
N HIS A 198 -37.68 -26.21 -15.33
CA HIS A 198 -38.16 -24.89 -15.73
C HIS A 198 -38.20 -24.91 -17.25
N LEU A 199 -39.38 -25.20 -17.80
CA LEU A 199 -39.64 -25.57 -19.20
C LEU A 199 -39.20 -24.49 -20.21
N CYS A 200 -37.90 -24.44 -20.49
CA CYS A 200 -37.23 -23.63 -21.51
C CYS A 200 -37.68 -22.14 -21.54
N MET A 201 -37.86 -21.53 -20.37
CA MET A 201 -38.14 -20.08 -20.25
C MET A 201 -36.86 -19.30 -19.95
N SER A 202 -36.85 -18.02 -20.33
CA SER A 202 -35.74 -17.07 -20.16
C SER A 202 -35.14 -17.06 -18.76
N ASP A 203 -36.00 -17.10 -17.73
CA ASP A 203 -35.60 -16.86 -16.35
C ASP A 203 -34.92 -18.10 -15.76
N GLY A 204 -35.36 -19.30 -16.20
CA GLY A 204 -34.73 -20.55 -15.83
C GLY A 204 -33.38 -20.77 -16.51
N GLU A 205 -33.26 -20.40 -17.79
CA GLU A 205 -31.97 -20.41 -18.49
C GLU A 205 -30.97 -19.42 -17.89
N TRP A 206 -31.45 -18.23 -17.49
CA TRP A 206 -30.64 -17.22 -16.82
C TRP A 206 -30.15 -17.71 -15.45
N LEU A 207 -31.06 -18.24 -14.61
CA LEU A 207 -30.70 -18.83 -13.31
C LEU A 207 -29.67 -19.94 -13.44
N ALA A 208 -29.90 -20.90 -14.36
CA ALA A 208 -28.97 -22.00 -14.59
C ALA A 208 -27.57 -21.49 -14.98
N ARG A 209 -27.49 -20.50 -15.87
CA ARG A 209 -26.23 -19.87 -16.30
C ARG A 209 -25.52 -19.14 -15.16
N GLU A 210 -26.24 -18.37 -14.37
CA GLU A 210 -25.70 -17.62 -13.22
C GLU A 210 -25.18 -18.55 -12.10
N CYS A 211 -25.91 -19.63 -11.82
CA CYS A 211 -25.49 -20.66 -10.88
C CYS A 211 -24.40 -21.61 -11.43
N GLY A 212 -24.06 -21.51 -12.72
CA GLY A 212 -22.98 -22.29 -13.35
C GLY A 212 -23.36 -23.71 -13.80
N PHE A 213 -24.64 -23.98 -13.98
CA PHE A 213 -25.15 -25.23 -14.55
C PHE A 213 -25.15 -25.18 -16.09
N ASN A 214 -25.12 -26.36 -16.72
CA ASN A 214 -25.27 -26.49 -18.17
C ASN A 214 -26.75 -26.37 -18.56
N VAL A 215 -27.12 -25.27 -19.23
CA VAL A 215 -28.50 -25.00 -19.66
C VAL A 215 -29.09 -26.15 -20.49
N SER A 216 -28.25 -26.89 -21.23
CA SER A 216 -28.65 -28.03 -22.06
C SER A 216 -29.26 -29.22 -21.30
N ASP A 217 -29.05 -29.32 -19.99
CA ASP A 217 -29.49 -30.48 -19.21
C ASP A 217 -31.01 -30.44 -18.92
N CYS A 218 -31.64 -29.26 -19.04
CA CYS A 218 -33.08 -28.95 -18.87
C CYS A 218 -33.75 -29.37 -17.54
N ARG A 219 -33.10 -30.20 -16.73
CA ARG A 219 -33.55 -30.67 -15.41
C ARG A 219 -32.37 -30.69 -14.46
N PHE A 220 -32.49 -29.94 -13.38
CA PHE A 220 -31.44 -29.73 -12.43
C PHE A 220 -31.81 -30.36 -11.09
N ASP A 221 -30.82 -30.63 -10.26
CA ASP A 221 -31.06 -31.10 -8.91
C ASP A 221 -31.53 -29.95 -8.02
N ASP A 222 -32.66 -30.13 -7.31
CA ASP A 222 -33.27 -29.04 -6.52
C ASP A 222 -32.33 -28.53 -5.43
N GLU A 223 -31.75 -29.44 -4.66
CA GLU A 223 -30.81 -29.11 -3.59
C GLU A 223 -29.57 -28.42 -4.14
N ALA A 224 -29.08 -28.86 -5.31
CA ALA A 224 -27.94 -28.23 -5.97
C ALA A 224 -28.21 -26.78 -6.40
N ILE A 225 -29.37 -26.47 -7.01
CA ILE A 225 -29.70 -25.07 -7.36
C ILE A 225 -29.82 -24.22 -6.11
N ARG A 226 -30.57 -24.68 -5.11
CA ARG A 226 -30.79 -23.95 -3.86
C ARG A 226 -29.47 -23.67 -3.11
N ALA A 227 -28.51 -24.59 -3.19
CA ALA A 227 -27.16 -24.42 -2.66
C ALA A 227 -26.22 -23.57 -3.54
N ALA A 228 -26.60 -23.30 -4.79
CA ALA A 228 -25.83 -22.48 -5.75
C ALA A 228 -26.27 -21.01 -5.77
N ILE A 229 -27.55 -20.70 -5.52
CA ILE A 229 -28.09 -19.33 -5.54
C ILE A 229 -27.29 -18.34 -4.65
N PRO A 230 -27.03 -18.61 -3.35
CA PRO A 230 -26.27 -17.68 -2.51
C PRO A 230 -24.79 -17.53 -2.95
N LYS A 231 -24.24 -18.55 -3.63
CA LYS A 231 -22.87 -18.53 -4.16
C LYS A 231 -22.79 -17.68 -5.43
N ALA A 232 -23.77 -17.79 -6.31
CA ALA A 232 -23.90 -17.00 -7.53
C ALA A 232 -24.08 -15.51 -7.21
N ALA A 233 -24.95 -15.19 -6.24
CA ALA A 233 -25.17 -13.81 -5.78
C ALA A 233 -23.85 -13.14 -5.33
N ARG A 234 -23.04 -13.83 -4.53
CA ARG A 234 -21.73 -13.34 -4.04
C ARG A 234 -20.66 -13.29 -5.13
N LYS A 235 -20.65 -14.22 -6.07
CA LYS A 235 -19.69 -14.27 -7.19
C LYS A 235 -19.75 -13.01 -8.08
N ALA A 236 -20.88 -12.31 -8.11
CA ALA A 236 -21.04 -11.05 -8.84
C ALA A 236 -20.07 -9.94 -8.39
N LEU A 237 -19.66 -9.93 -7.11
CA LEU A 237 -18.70 -8.96 -6.59
C LEU A 237 -17.27 -9.25 -7.06
N ALA A 238 -16.93 -10.50 -7.36
CA ALA A 238 -15.57 -10.93 -7.71
C ALA A 238 -15.13 -10.56 -9.14
N HIS A 239 -16.04 -10.05 -9.98
CA HIS A 239 -15.77 -9.80 -11.41
C HIS A 239 -15.30 -8.37 -11.76
N LYS A 240 -15.06 -7.50 -10.75
CA LYS A 240 -14.75 -6.07 -10.99
C LYS A 240 -13.33 -5.58 -10.61
N ASP A 241 -12.50 -6.40 -9.98
CA ASP A 241 -11.12 -6.00 -9.62
C ASP A 241 -10.16 -5.90 -10.82
N VAL A 242 -10.62 -6.24 -12.04
CA VAL A 242 -9.81 -6.22 -13.28
C VAL A 242 -9.68 -4.82 -13.90
N ASN A 243 -10.57 -3.87 -13.60
CA ASN A 243 -10.59 -2.55 -14.26
C ASN A 243 -9.93 -1.39 -13.47
N ALA A 244 -9.17 -1.69 -12.41
CA ALA A 244 -8.33 -0.70 -11.73
C ALA A 244 -7.10 -0.25 -12.56
N ASN A 245 -6.95 -0.73 -13.80
CA ASN A 245 -5.78 -0.51 -14.66
C ASN A 245 -6.10 0.23 -15.98
N ILE A 246 -7.17 1.01 -16.04
CA ILE A 246 -7.42 1.94 -17.17
C ILE A 246 -6.73 3.28 -16.87
N GLY A 247 -5.40 3.24 -16.87
CA GLY A 247 -4.57 4.42 -17.12
C GLY A 247 -4.66 4.78 -18.60
N GLY A 248 -5.80 5.31 -19.03
CA GLY A 248 -6.04 5.76 -20.40
C GLY A 248 -5.42 7.13 -20.65
N THR A 249 -4.10 7.21 -20.71
CA THR A 249 -3.42 8.33 -21.37
C THR A 249 -3.42 8.08 -22.87
N ASP A 250 -4.28 8.79 -23.60
CA ASP A 250 -4.07 9.13 -25.01
C ASP A 250 -4.65 10.52 -25.26
N ALA A 251 -3.88 11.34 -25.98
CA ALA A 251 -4.20 12.71 -26.40
C ALA A 251 -3.93 12.84 -27.90
#